data_AF-B4WK30-F1
#
_entry.id   AF-B4WK30-F1
#
_cell.length_a   1.000
_cell.length_b   1.000
_cell.length_c   1.000
_cell.angle_alpha   90.00
_cell.angle_beta   90.00
_cell.angle_gamma   90.00
#
_symmetry.space_group_name_H-M   'P 1'
#
loop_
_entity.id
_entity.type
_entity.pdbx_description
1 polymer ?
#
loop_
_entity_poly.entity_id
_entity_poly.type
_entity_poly.pdbx_seq_one_letter_code
_entity_poly.pdbx_strand_id
1 'polypeptide(L)'
;MACAKAVPPKDRAMDWAEQASIAQLDAAGMTLEVTGPNQSQSLRIDFLEPAQGVLSLRCLLAEMITESRAQLGWSAAIDDS
;
A
#
# COMPACT_ATOMS: atom_id res chain seq x y z
N MET A 1 -0.80 -12.29 -21.68
CA MET A 1 -0.43 -11.51 -20.47
C MET A 1 -0.56 -10.04 -20.82
N ALA A 2 -1.66 -9.40 -20.42
CA ALA A 2 -1.88 -7.99 -20.68
C ALA A 2 -1.43 -7.21 -19.45
N CYS A 3 -0.45 -6.33 -19.64
CA CYS A 3 0.09 -5.45 -18.61
C CYS A 3 -1.04 -4.60 -18.03
N ALA A 4 -1.30 -4.71 -16.72
CA ALA A 4 -2.10 -3.72 -16.02
C ALA A 4 -1.30 -2.41 -16.03
N LYS A 5 -1.77 -1.43 -16.80
CA LYS A 5 -1.32 -0.05 -16.65
C LYS A 5 -1.82 0.39 -15.28
N ALA A 6 -0.93 0.42 -14.29
CA ALA A 6 -1.13 1.25 -13.12
C ALA A 6 -1.22 2.68 -13.63
N VAL A 7 -2.45 3.15 -13.84
CA VAL A 7 -2.72 4.57 -13.99
C VAL A 7 -2.38 5.14 -12.62
N PRO A 8 -1.31 5.93 -12.46
CA PRO A 8 -1.07 6.59 -11.20
C PRO A 8 -2.32 7.43 -10.92
N PRO A 9 -2.98 7.25 -9.76
CA PRO A 9 -4.15 8.05 -9.46
C PRO A 9 -3.75 9.53 -9.58
N LYS A 10 -4.70 10.33 -10.05
CA LYS A 10 -4.62 11.79 -10.20
C LYS A 10 -4.48 12.51 -8.85
N ASP A 11 -3.90 11.88 -7.83
CA ASP A 11 -3.56 12.51 -6.58
C ASP A 11 -2.25 13.25 -6.79
N ARG A 12 -2.35 14.58 -6.80
CA ARG A 12 -1.23 15.44 -6.44
C ARG A 12 -0.86 15.09 -5.01
N ALA A 13 0.00 14.09 -4.93
CA ALA A 13 0.90 13.69 -3.89
C ALA A 13 0.45 13.98 -2.45
N MET A 14 0.21 12.89 -1.70
CA MET A 14 0.24 12.88 -0.24
C MET A 14 1.62 13.30 0.33
N ASP A 15 2.38 14.17 -0.34
CA ASP A 15 3.64 14.75 0.13
C ASP A 15 3.48 15.52 1.44
N TRP A 16 2.24 15.92 1.76
CA TRP A 16 1.89 16.55 3.03
C TRP A 16 1.77 15.56 4.19
N ALA A 17 1.58 14.26 3.91
CA ALA A 17 1.34 13.24 4.92
C ALA A 17 2.67 12.82 5.54
N GLU A 18 2.87 13.16 6.82
CA GLU A 18 4.10 12.87 7.56
C GLU A 18 4.00 11.55 8.32
N GLN A 19 2.77 11.12 8.62
CA GLN A 19 2.49 9.91 9.39
C GLN A 19 1.32 9.14 8.78
N ALA A 20 1.37 7.82 8.92
CA ALA A 20 0.30 6.92 8.54
C ALA A 20 0.14 5.84 9.62
N SER A 21 -1.10 5.50 9.95
CA SER A 21 -1.43 4.39 10.84
C SER A 21 -2.53 3.52 10.24
N ILE A 22 -2.47 2.22 10.50
CA ILE A 22 -3.53 1.30 10.07
C ILE A 22 -4.68 1.43 11.08
N ALA A 23 -5.81 2.00 10.66
CA ALA A 23 -7.01 2.07 11.47
C ALA A 23 -7.83 0.77 11.39
N GLN A 24 -7.88 0.16 10.20
CA GLN A 24 -8.57 -1.11 10.01
C GLN A 24 -7.86 -1.96 8.96
N LEU A 25 -7.82 -3.27 9.21
CA LEU A 25 -7.37 -4.28 8.28
C LEU A 25 -8.42 -5.38 8.21
N ASP A 26 -8.90 -5.67 7.01
CA ASP A 26 -9.92 -6.70 6.77
C ASP A 26 -9.57 -7.52 5.52
N ALA A 27 -10.42 -8.49 5.18
CA ALA A 27 -10.17 -9.37 4.04
C ALA A 27 -10.19 -8.63 2.69
N ALA A 28 -10.82 -7.47 2.59
CA ALA A 28 -10.91 -6.72 1.33
C ALA A 28 -9.80 -5.68 1.18
N GLY A 29 -9.07 -5.34 2.23
CA GLY A 29 -8.05 -4.29 2.18
C GLY A 29 -7.71 -3.68 3.54
N MET A 30 -7.10 -2.51 3.49
CA MET A 30 -6.69 -1.73 4.67
C MET A 30 -7.14 -0.28 4.59
N THR A 31 -7.58 0.24 5.72
CA THR A 31 -7.87 1.66 5.91
C THR A 31 -6.73 2.28 6.70
N LEU A 32 -6.12 3.31 6.12
CA LEU A 32 -5.07 4.11 6.72
C LEU A 32 -5.63 5.43 7.19
N GLU A 33 -5.27 5.83 8.40
CA GLU A 33 -5.38 7.24 8.82
C GLU A 33 -4.03 7.89 8.57
N VAL A 34 -4.03 8.89 7.69
CA VAL A 34 -2.83 9.66 7.35
C VAL A 34 -2.95 11.06 7.92
N THR A 35 -1.90 11.50 8.62
CA THR A 35 -1.85 12.78 9.31
C THR A 35 -0.64 13.58 8.86
N GLY A 36 -0.84 14.87 8.65
CA GLY A 36 0.20 15.86 8.45
C GLY A 36 -0.03 17.07 9.36
N PRO A 37 0.71 18.16 9.17
CA PRO A 37 0.74 19.27 10.13
C PRO A 37 -0.62 19.91 10.44
N ASN A 38 -1.52 19.96 9.45
CA ASN A 38 -2.81 20.66 9.57
C ASN A 38 -4.01 19.84 9.06
N GLN A 39 -3.81 18.57 8.74
CA GLN A 39 -4.86 17.75 8.13
C GLN A 39 -4.70 16.28 8.46
N SER A 40 -5.84 15.61 8.59
CA SER A 40 -5.96 14.16 8.72
C SER A 40 -6.93 13.67 7.65
N GLN A 41 -6.63 12.52 7.05
CA GLN A 41 -7.49 11.90 6.06
C GLN A 41 -7.49 10.39 6.22
N SER A 42 -8.67 9.79 6.04
CA SER A 42 -8.82 8.35 5.92
C SER A 42 -8.64 7.94 4.46
N LEU A 43 -7.75 6.99 4.21
CA LEU A 43 -7.44 6.43 2.89
C LEU A 43 -7.73 4.93 2.90
N ARG A 44 -8.54 4.46 1.95
CA ARG A 44 -8.76 3.04 1.72
C ARG A 44 -7.81 2.53 0.64
N ILE A 45 -7.10 1.45 0.95
CA ILE A 45 -6.33 0.67 -0.03
C ILE A 45 -6.99 -0.70 -0.14
N ASP A 46 -7.56 -0.99 -1.29
CA ASP A 46 -8.22 -2.27 -1.55
C ASP A 46 -7.23 -3.30 -2.10
N PHE A 47 -7.42 -4.56 -1.70
CA PHE A 47 -6.75 -5.69 -2.33
C PHE A 47 -7.42 -6.00 -3.66
N LEU A 48 -6.62 -6.45 -4.64
CA LEU A 48 -7.14 -6.90 -5.94
C LEU A 48 -8.12 -8.06 -5.79
N GLU A 49 -7.84 -8.97 -4.86
CA GLU A 49 -8.71 -10.07 -4.48
C GLU A 49 -8.81 -10.16 -2.95
N PRO A 50 -9.96 -10.55 -2.38
CA PRO A 50 -10.09 -10.71 -0.95
C PRO A 50 -9.14 -11.76 -0.39
N ALA A 51 -8.50 -11.45 0.74
CA ALA A 51 -7.66 -12.37 1.47
C ALA A 51 -8.49 -13.55 2.03
N GLN A 52 -8.09 -14.77 1.68
CA GLN A 52 -8.69 -16.03 2.14
C GLN A 52 -8.00 -16.55 3.42
N GLY A 53 -7.91 -15.67 4.43
CA GLY A 53 -7.25 -15.95 5.71
C GLY A 53 -5.89 -15.27 5.88
N VAL A 54 -5.24 -15.56 7.02
CA VAL A 54 -4.05 -14.81 7.49
C VAL A 54 -2.82 -15.07 6.62
N LEU A 55 -2.65 -16.29 6.10
CA LEU A 55 -1.52 -16.61 5.22
C LEU A 55 -1.61 -15.86 3.89
N SER A 56 -2.78 -15.89 3.23
CA SER A 56 -3.00 -15.12 2.01
C SER A 56 -2.87 -13.61 2.25
N LEU A 57 -3.35 -13.11 3.40
CA LEU A 57 -3.18 -11.71 3.76
C LEU A 57 -1.70 -11.32 3.85
N ARG A 58 -0.88 -12.15 4.49
CA ARG A 58 0.57 -11.92 4.59
C ARG A 58 1.22 -11.90 3.20
N CYS A 59 0.86 -12.81 2.31
CA CYS A 59 1.38 -12.84 0.94
C CYS A 59 0.99 -11.59 0.16
N LEU A 60 -0.30 -11.20 0.20
CA LEU A 60 -0.80 -9.99 -0.47
C LEU A 60 -0.06 -8.74 -0.01
N LEU A 61 0.14 -8.58 1.31
CA LEU A 61 0.89 -7.43 1.84
C LEU A 61 2.35 -7.43 1.38
N ALA A 62 3.00 -8.60 1.33
CA ALA A 62 4.38 -8.71 0.85
C ALA A 62 4.51 -8.35 -0.63
N GLU A 63 3.55 -8.78 -1.46
CA GLU A 63 3.49 -8.45 -2.89
C GLU A 63 3.29 -6.95 -3.09
N MET A 64 2.33 -6.33 -2.39
CA MET A 64 2.09 -4.89 -2.46
C MET A 64 3.31 -4.06 -2.05
N ILE A 65 4.02 -4.46 -0.98
CA ILE A 65 5.26 -3.79 -0.56
C ILE A 65 6.35 -3.95 -1.63
N THR A 66 6.48 -5.13 -2.21
CA THR A 66 7.48 -5.41 -3.25
C THR A 66 7.23 -4.57 -4.50
N GLU A 67 5.98 -4.50 -4.94
CA GLU A 67 5.56 -3.67 -6.08
C GLU A 67 5.77 -2.19 -5.80
N SER A 68 5.35 -1.70 -4.62
CA SER A 68 5.55 -0.31 -4.21
C SER A 68 7.03 0.10 -4.20
N ARG A 69 7.91 -0.75 -3.67
CA ARG A 69 9.37 -0.51 -3.68
C ARG A 69 9.93 -0.44 -5.10
N ALA A 70 9.52 -1.37 -5.97
CA ALA A 70 9.96 -1.38 -7.36
C ALA A 70 9.55 -0.10 -8.11
N GLN A 71 8.34 0.41 -7.86
CA GLN A 71 7.84 1.66 -8.44
C GLN A 71 8.61 2.90 -7.95
N LEU A 72 9.10 2.87 -6.70
CA LEU A 72 9.94 3.94 -6.13
C LEU A 72 11.42 3.85 -6.55
N GLY A 73 11.79 2.88 -7.39
CA GLY A 73 13.18 2.61 -7.75
C GLY A 73 14.03 2.13 -6.57
N TRP A 74 13.38 1.71 -5.48
CA TRP A 74 14.05 1.07 -4.36
C TRP A 74 14.31 -0.38 -4.74
N SER A 75 15.55 -0.67 -5.14
CA SER A 75 16.00 -2.05 -5.31
C SER A 75 15.66 -2.82 -4.05
N ALA A 76 15.08 -4.01 -4.21
CA ALA A 76 14.85 -4.92 -3.09
C ALA A 76 16.14 -5.00 -2.28
N ALA A 77 16.06 -4.67 -0.98
CA ALA A 77 17.20 -4.82 -0.10
C ALA A 77 17.67 -6.27 -0.24
N ILE A 78 18.85 -6.44 -0.85
CA ILE A 78 19.52 -7.72 -0.89
C ILE A 78 19.80 -8.02 0.57
N ASP A 79 19.22 -9.13 1.03
CA ASP A 79 19.47 -9.68 2.35
C ASP A 79 20.96 -10.00 2.43
N ASP A 80 21.73 -9.12 3.07
CA ASP A 80 23.15 -9.31 3.33
C ASP A 80 23.24 -10.24 4.55
N SER A 81 23.04 -11.54 4.28
CA SER A 81 23.28 -12.64 5.22
C SER A 81 24.76 -12.98 5.30
#